data_AF-A0A8T9Q377-F1
#
_entry.id   AF-A0A8T9Q377-F1
#
_cell.length_a   1.000
_cell.length_b   1.000
_cell.length_c   1.000
_cell.angle_alpha   90.00
_cell.angle_beta   90.00
_cell.angle_gamma   90.00
#
_symmetry.space_group_name_H-M   'P 1'
#
loop_
_entity.id
_entity.type
_entity.pdbx_description
1 polymer ?
#
loop_
_entity_poly.entity_id
_entity_poly.type
_entity_poly.pdbx_seq_one_letter_code
_entity_poly.pdbx_strand_id
1 'polypeptide(L)'
;MESTSLLQGTRVRKGQVLAVIRNPEFIQLQQSYLETQSQLTYARAELARQRELVKEEVAPAKNLQRAQAEYGALQAQAAGQLARLRLAGLPAGRRPIVSTATLRAPRMRL
;
A
#
# COMPACT_ATOMS: atom_id res chain seq x y z
N MET A 1 14.42 15.92 8.38
CA MET A 1 14.78 17.27 7.90
C MET A 1 13.69 17.73 6.95
N GLU A 2 12.81 18.59 7.45
CA GLU A 2 11.72 19.20 6.69
C GLU A 2 12.30 20.20 5.68
N SER A 3 11.85 20.14 4.43
CA SER A 3 12.18 21.14 3.41
C SER A 3 10.88 21.71 2.82
N THR A 4 10.25 22.60 3.58
CA THR A 4 9.27 23.55 3.04
C THR A 4 10.02 24.65 2.30
N SER A 5 10.09 24.56 0.97
CA SER A 5 10.43 25.72 0.13
C SER A 5 9.17 26.59 0.00
N LEU A 6 8.79 27.24 1.11
CA LEU A 6 7.79 28.29 1.12
C LEU A 6 8.50 29.57 1.53
N LEU A 7 9.09 30.24 0.54
CA LEU A 7 9.46 31.63 0.68
C LEU A 7 8.14 32.42 0.75
N GLN A 8 7.79 32.90 1.95
CA GLN A 8 6.62 33.75 2.18
C GLN A 8 6.67 34.94 1.20
N GLY A 9 5.63 35.06 0.35
CA GLY A 9 5.50 36.18 -0.60
C GLY A 9 5.44 35.79 -2.10
N THR A 10 5.54 34.51 -2.47
CA THR A 10 5.56 34.12 -3.89
C THR A 10 4.17 33.73 -4.43
N ARG A 11 3.74 34.37 -5.53
CA ARG A 11 2.46 34.13 -6.24
C ARG A 11 2.39 32.69 -6.77
N VAL A 12 1.52 31.85 -6.21
CA VAL A 12 1.33 30.44 -6.64
C VAL A 12 0.46 30.33 -7.90
N ARG A 13 0.87 29.51 -8.88
CA ARG A 13 0.11 29.23 -10.12
C ARG A 13 -0.70 27.93 -10.02
N LYS A 14 -1.83 27.86 -10.74
CA LYS A 14 -2.71 26.67 -10.80
C LYS A 14 -1.90 25.43 -11.18
N GLY A 15 -1.91 24.40 -10.31
CA GLY A 15 -1.21 23.13 -10.53
C GLY A 15 0.19 22.99 -9.91
N GLN A 16 0.70 24.02 -9.24
CA GLN A 16 2.01 24.04 -8.59
C GLN A 16 2.06 23.16 -7.33
N VAL A 17 3.15 22.39 -7.17
CA VAL A 17 3.42 21.52 -5.99
C VAL A 17 3.76 22.41 -4.80
N LEU A 18 2.99 22.30 -3.71
CA LEU A 18 3.06 23.23 -2.57
C LEU A 18 4.04 22.80 -1.46
N ALA A 19 4.32 21.51 -1.35
CA ALA A 19 5.36 20.98 -0.47
C ALA A 19 5.75 19.58 -0.97
N VAL A 20 7.06 19.28 -0.96
CA VAL A 20 7.58 17.93 -1.17
C VAL A 20 7.88 17.38 0.22
N ILE A 21 6.92 16.66 0.81
CA ILE A 21 7.16 15.94 2.05
C ILE A 21 8.02 14.72 1.69
N ARG A 22 9.33 14.84 1.87
CA ARG A 22 10.28 13.72 1.80
C ARG A 22 10.31 13.05 3.15
N ASN A 23 9.56 11.97 3.30
CA ASN A 23 9.61 11.13 4.48
C ASN A 23 10.22 9.77 4.10
N PRO A 24 11.37 9.36 4.68
CA PRO A 24 11.96 8.04 4.42
C PRO A 24 10.98 6.88 4.72
N GLU A 25 10.05 7.07 5.66
CA GLU A 25 9.02 6.08 6.00
C GLU A 25 8.07 5.76 4.83
N PHE A 26 7.96 6.65 3.83
CA PHE A 26 7.14 6.40 2.64
C PHE A 26 7.73 5.31 1.73
N ILE A 27 9.06 5.19 1.71
CA ILE A 27 9.75 4.13 0.99
C ILE A 27 9.44 2.80 1.70
N GLN A 28 9.57 2.78 3.03
CA GLN A 28 9.27 1.60 3.85
C GLN A 28 7.81 1.14 3.68
N LEU A 29 6.85 2.07 3.70
CA LEU A 29 5.44 1.74 3.53
C LEU A 29 5.13 1.14 2.14
N GLN A 30 5.71 1.72 1.09
CA GLN A 30 5.57 1.20 -0.28
C GLN A 30 6.21 -0.19 -0.41
N GLN A 31 7.40 -0.39 0.17
CA GLN A 31 8.09 -1.67 0.18
C GLN A 31 7.27 -2.73 0.92
N SER A 32 6.85 -2.45 2.15
CA SER A 32 6.04 -3.38 2.94
C SER A 32 4.72 -3.73 2.27
N TYR A 33 4.09 -2.79 1.56
CA TYR A 33 2.89 -3.07 0.76
C TYR A 33 3.19 -4.06 -0.38
N LEU A 34 4.27 -3.85 -1.13
CA LEU A 34 4.66 -4.75 -2.22
C LEU A 34 5.05 -6.15 -1.71
N GLU A 35 5.75 -6.23 -0.58
CA GLU A 35 6.07 -7.48 0.11
C GLU A 35 4.79 -8.22 0.54
N THR A 36 3.84 -7.51 1.16
CA THR A 36 2.56 -8.08 1.59
C THR A 36 1.75 -8.56 0.39
N GLN A 37 1.78 -7.85 -0.76
CA GLN A 37 1.13 -8.32 -2.00
C GLN A 37 1.76 -9.62 -2.55
N SER A 38 3.08 -9.76 -2.45
CA SER A 38 3.77 -10.99 -2.83
C SER A 38 3.36 -12.15 -1.93
N GLN A 39 3.37 -11.94 -0.61
CA GLN A 39 2.92 -12.92 0.38
C GLN A 39 1.45 -13.31 0.17
N LEU A 40 0.59 -12.34 -0.15
CA LEU A 40 -0.84 -12.58 -0.41
C LEU A 40 -1.06 -13.43 -1.67
N THR A 41 -0.21 -13.26 -2.69
CA THR A 41 -0.22 -14.11 -3.89
C THR A 41 0.11 -15.56 -3.54
N TYR A 42 1.16 -15.77 -2.73
CA TYR A 42 1.53 -17.09 -2.23
C TYR A 42 0.43 -17.70 -1.35
N ALA A 43 -0.07 -16.97 -0.35
CA ALA A 43 -1.09 -17.44 0.57
C ALA A 43 -2.40 -17.80 -0.14
N ARG A 44 -2.76 -17.09 -1.22
CA ARG A 44 -3.91 -17.44 -2.07
C ARG A 44 -3.70 -18.79 -2.76
N ALA A 45 -2.52 -19.01 -3.34
CA ALA A 45 -2.20 -20.27 -4.00
C ALA A 45 -2.17 -21.44 -2.99
N GLU A 46 -1.60 -21.21 -1.81
CA GLU A 46 -1.58 -22.19 -0.73
C GLU A 46 -2.99 -22.51 -0.23
N LEU A 47 -3.83 -21.50 -0.01
CA LEU A 47 -5.23 -21.70 0.36
C LEU A 47 -5.97 -22.54 -0.69
N ALA A 48 -5.77 -22.28 -1.98
CA ALA A 48 -6.35 -23.08 -3.06
C ALA A 48 -5.85 -24.53 -3.02
N ARG A 49 -4.55 -24.74 -2.81
CA ARG A 49 -3.96 -26.09 -2.68
C ARG A 49 -4.53 -26.86 -1.49
N GLN A 50 -4.59 -26.23 -0.32
CA GLN A 50 -5.14 -26.86 0.89
C GLN A 50 -6.63 -27.17 0.76
N ARG A 51 -7.40 -26.36 0.02
CA ARG A 51 -8.80 -26.68 -0.32
C ARG A 51 -8.89 -27.98 -1.11
N GLU A 52 -8.06 -28.15 -2.13
CA GLU A 52 -8.07 -29.37 -2.94
C GLU A 52 -7.63 -30.59 -2.13
N LEU A 53 -6.52 -30.48 -1.36
CA LEU A 53 -6.03 -31.60 -0.56
C LEU A 53 -7.03 -32.06 0.52
N VAL A 54 -7.78 -31.13 1.12
CA VAL A 54 -8.85 -31.50 2.08
C VAL A 54 -10.02 -32.17 1.35
N LYS A 55 -10.38 -31.70 0.15
CA LYS A 55 -11.44 -32.29 -0.67
C LYS A 55 -11.10 -33.72 -1.11
N GLU A 56 -9.84 -33.98 -1.40
CA GLU A 56 -9.33 -35.32 -1.73
C GLU A 56 -8.97 -36.16 -0.48
N GLU A 57 -9.34 -35.69 0.72
CA GLU A 57 -9.06 -36.35 2.03
C GLU A 57 -7.56 -36.59 2.33
N VAL A 58 -6.66 -35.91 1.63
CA VAL A 58 -5.20 -36.02 1.78
C VAL A 58 -4.67 -35.15 2.93
N ALA A 59 -5.31 -34.02 3.20
CA ALA A 59 -4.89 -33.07 4.24
C ALA A 59 -5.94 -32.89 5.35
N PRO A 60 -5.53 -32.66 6.61
CA PRO A 60 -6.45 -32.32 7.69
C PRO A 60 -7.15 -30.97 7.45
N ALA A 61 -8.45 -30.88 7.79
CA ALA A 61 -9.22 -29.64 7.71
C ALA A 61 -8.61 -28.46 8.49
N LYS A 62 -7.84 -28.74 9.55
CA LYS A 62 -7.08 -27.76 10.32
C LYS A 62 -6.06 -26.98 9.46
N ASN A 63 -5.46 -27.63 8.46
CA ASN A 63 -4.50 -26.97 7.56
C ASN A 63 -5.21 -25.94 6.67
N LEU A 64 -6.40 -26.30 6.17
CA LEU A 64 -7.24 -25.36 5.42
C LEU A 64 -7.68 -24.18 6.28
N GLN A 65 -8.11 -24.41 7.52
CA GLN A 65 -8.47 -23.34 8.46
C GLN A 65 -7.28 -22.39 8.71
N ARG A 66 -6.07 -22.93 8.89
CA ARG A 66 -4.85 -22.13 9.05
C ARG A 66 -4.55 -21.29 7.81
N ALA A 67 -4.60 -21.89 6.62
CA ALA A 67 -4.36 -21.18 5.37
C ALA A 67 -5.41 -20.07 5.11
N GLN A 68 -6.67 -20.29 5.50
CA GLN A 68 -7.72 -19.26 5.44
C GLN A 68 -7.42 -18.09 6.38
N ALA A 69 -7.03 -18.37 7.62
CA ALA A 69 -6.69 -17.34 8.59
C ALA A 69 -5.48 -16.51 8.14
N GLU A 70 -4.44 -17.16 7.62
CA GLU A 70 -3.25 -16.49 7.09
C GLU A 70 -3.58 -15.60 5.89
N TYR A 71 -4.34 -16.12 4.93
CA TYR A 71 -4.81 -15.33 3.78
C TYR A 71 -5.61 -14.09 4.21
N GLY A 72 -6.54 -14.26 5.16
CA GLY A 72 -7.34 -13.17 5.71
C GLY A 72 -6.51 -12.11 6.44
N ALA A 73 -5.52 -12.53 7.23
CA ALA A 73 -4.61 -11.64 7.93
C ALA A 73 -3.78 -10.78 6.95
N LEU A 74 -3.21 -11.41 5.92
CA LEU A 74 -2.45 -10.70 4.88
C LEU A 74 -3.35 -9.73 4.08
N GLN A 75 -4.60 -10.11 3.83
CA GLN A 75 -5.56 -9.24 3.15
C GLN A 75 -5.87 -7.98 3.97
N ALA A 76 -6.10 -8.15 5.28
CA ALA A 76 -6.32 -7.02 6.18
C ALA A 76 -5.07 -6.11 6.27
N GLN A 77 -3.88 -6.71 6.35
CA GLN A 77 -2.62 -5.97 6.38
C GLN A 77 -2.42 -5.14 5.10
N ALA A 78 -2.63 -5.75 3.93
CA ALA A 78 -2.54 -5.08 2.63
C ALA A 78 -3.56 -3.93 2.51
N ALA A 79 -4.79 -4.12 3.01
CA ALA A 79 -5.81 -3.07 3.03
C ALA A 79 -5.40 -1.88 3.91
N GLY A 80 -4.84 -2.15 5.11
CA GLY A 80 -4.35 -1.11 6.01
C GLY A 80 -3.15 -0.34 5.43
N GLN A 81 -2.22 -1.03 4.78
CA GLN A 81 -1.09 -0.40 4.07
C GLN A 81 -1.58 0.46 2.90
N LEU A 82 -2.54 -0.03 2.11
CA LEU A 82 -3.13 0.73 1.01
C LEU A 82 -3.85 1.99 1.49
N ALA A 83 -4.59 1.91 2.60
CA ALA A 83 -5.23 3.07 3.21
C ALA A 83 -4.18 4.13 3.63
N ARG A 84 -3.07 3.69 4.26
CA ARG A 84 -1.96 4.59 4.62
C ARG A 84 -1.30 5.22 3.39
N LEU A 85 -1.09 4.47 2.30
CA LEU A 85 -0.55 5.01 1.05
C LEU A 85 -1.48 6.07 0.45
N ARG A 86 -2.80 5.83 0.46
CA ARG A 86 -3.80 6.79 -0.02
C ARG A 86 -3.83 8.07 0.80
N LEU A 87 -3.78 7.96 2.14
CA LEU A 87 -3.70 9.12 3.04
C LEU A 87 -2.44 9.94 2.79
N ALA A 88 -1.32 9.27 2.51
CA ALA A 88 -0.06 9.93 2.16
C ALA A 88 -0.03 10.48 0.72
N GLY A 89 -1.06 10.25 -0.10
CA GLY A 89 -1.07 10.66 -1.51
C GLY A 89 -0.05 9.91 -2.37
N LEU A 90 0.36 8.71 -1.94
CA LEU A 90 1.37 7.89 -2.62
C LEU A 90 0.71 6.87 -3.56
N PRO A 91 1.35 6.55 -4.70
CA PRO A 91 0.85 5.53 -5.60
C PRO A 91 0.95 4.14 -4.96
N ALA A 92 -0.10 3.35 -5.06
CA ALA A 92 -0.08 1.93 -4.74
C ALA A 92 0.16 1.12 -6.02
N GLY A 93 1.40 0.73 -6.29
CA GLY A 93 1.69 -0.10 -7.45
C GLY A 93 3.16 -0.27 -7.77
N ARG A 94 3.41 -1.08 -8.80
CA ARG A 94 4.72 -1.47 -9.35
C ARG A 94 5.39 -0.36 -10.19
N ARG A 95 5.12 0.90 -9.84
CA ARG A 95 5.85 2.05 -10.38
C ARG A 95 7.13 2.23 -9.56
N PRO A 96 8.21 2.83 -10.10
CA PRO A 96 9.43 3.02 -9.31
C PRO A 96 9.07 3.71 -7.99
N ILE A 97 9.57 3.17 -6.87
CA ILE A 97 9.27 3.66 -5.52
C ILE A 97 9.46 5.17 -5.50
N VAL A 98 8.39 5.92 -5.23
CA VAL A 98 8.41 7.38 -5.34
C VAL A 98 8.56 7.98 -3.94
N SER A 99 9.60 8.77 -3.72
CA SER A 99 9.86 9.49 -2.46
C SER A 99 9.13 10.84 -2.41
N THR A 100 8.04 11.01 -3.15
CA THR A 100 7.39 12.31 -3.34
C THR A 100 5.88 12.18 -3.50
N ALA A 101 5.14 12.55 -2.46
CA ALA A 101 3.72 12.88 -2.55
C ALA A 101 3.58 14.34 -2.99
N THR A 102 2.90 14.61 -4.09
CA THR A 102 2.66 15.99 -4.56
C THR A 102 1.34 16.50 -4.00
N LEU A 103 1.39 17.35 -2.96
CA LEU A 103 0.21 18.10 -2.49
C LEU A 103 -0.17 19.15 -3.54
N ARG A 104 -1.39 19.07 -4.07
CA ARG A 104 -1.91 19.95 -5.12
C ARG A 104 -3.14 20.70 -4.60
N ALA A 105 -3.16 22.03 -4.71
CA ALA A 105 -4.25 22.86 -4.21
C ALA A 105 -5.62 22.55 -4.87
N PRO A 106 -6.73 22.62 -4.10
CA PRO A 106 -8.07 22.41 -4.63
C PRO A 106 -8.47 23.54 -5.59
N ARG A 107 -9.28 23.18 -6.61
CA ARG A 107 -9.83 24.13 -7.59
C ARG A 107 -10.90 25.00 -6.94
N MET A 108 -10.65 26.30 -6.82
CA MET A 108 -11.72 27.27 -6.55
C MET A 108 -12.41 27.60 -7.89
N ARG A 109 -13.70 27.29 -7.97
CA ARG A 109 -14.58 27.61 -9.10
C ARG A 109 -15.21 28.97 -8.78
N LEU A 110 -14.84 29.99 -9.54
CA LEU A 110 -15.56 31.26 -9.67
C LEU A 110 -15.78 31.48 -11.16
#